data_AF-A0A672GXK0-F1
#
_entry.id   AF-A0A672GXK0-F1
#
_cell.length_a   1.000
_cell.length_b   1.000
_cell.length_c   1.000
_cell.angle_alpha   90.00
_cell.angle_beta   90.00
_cell.angle_gamma   90.00
#
_symmetry.space_group_name_H-M   'P 1'
#
loop_
_entity.id
_entity.type
_entity.pdbx_description
1 polymer ?
#
loop_
_entity_poly.entity_id
_entity_poly.type
_entity_poly.pdbx_seq_one_letter_code
_entity_poly.pdbx_strand_id
1 'polypeptide(L)'
;NKRHNLTSQLWYMYHYAGQDILIHESIDSYGAVMWPAALALCSFLENNRHTVDLEGKEVLELGAGTGLVTIVASLLGAAVTATDLPDVLSNLRANVMRNTRGRCRHTPRMEVLSWGYDLERTHPSSVYRYDYVLAADVVYHHDYLDELLATMKHFCGPDTTLIWANKVRFKTDLTFTDNFTKTFNTSLLVEDGEMKIFMATSRETRQRRNDSL
;
A
#
# COMPACT_ATOMS: atom_id res chain seq x y z
N ASN A 1 13.07 13.16 43.17
CA ASN A 1 13.34 12.00 42.28
C ASN A 1 12.17 11.75 41.34
N LYS A 2 12.03 12.53 40.27
CA LYS A 2 11.22 12.19 39.08
C LYS A 2 11.74 13.01 37.90
N ARG A 3 12.79 12.53 37.25
CA ARG A 3 13.10 12.91 35.86
C ARG A 3 12.52 11.80 34.98
N HIS A 4 11.27 11.96 34.56
CA HIS A 4 10.79 11.24 33.39
C HIS A 4 11.42 11.95 32.19
N ASN A 5 12.44 11.34 31.60
CA ASN A 5 13.00 11.81 30.34
C ASN A 5 11.91 11.76 29.27
N LEU A 6 11.66 12.92 28.68
CA LEU A 6 10.79 13.12 27.54
C LEU A 6 11.31 12.28 26.37
N THR A 7 10.60 11.20 26.01
CA THR A 7 10.65 10.67 24.65
C THR A 7 10.04 11.74 23.75
N SER A 8 10.88 12.49 23.03
CA SER A 8 10.42 13.38 21.97
C SER A 8 9.69 12.54 20.92
N GLN A 9 8.36 12.60 20.90
CA GLN A 9 7.57 12.00 19.84
C GLN A 9 7.97 12.65 18.52
N LEU A 10 8.44 11.85 17.56
CA LEU A 10 8.84 12.34 16.24
C LEU A 10 7.59 12.50 15.38
N TRP A 11 7.08 13.73 15.34
CA TRP A 11 6.01 14.13 14.45
C TRP A 11 6.60 14.74 13.19
N TYR A 12 6.19 14.23 12.04
CA TYR A 12 6.54 14.75 10.72
C TYR A 12 5.30 15.30 10.03
N MET A 13 5.46 16.43 9.36
CA MET A 13 4.39 17.07 8.60
C MET A 13 4.66 16.94 7.11
N TYR A 14 3.64 16.47 6.39
CA TYR A 14 3.63 16.35 4.94
C TYR A 14 2.43 17.14 4.39
N HIS A 15 2.49 17.53 3.12
CA HIS A 15 1.41 18.26 2.47
C HIS A 15 0.99 17.56 1.18
N TYR A 16 -0.24 17.05 1.16
CA TYR A 16 -0.83 16.34 0.02
C TYR A 16 -2.34 16.56 -0.01
N ALA A 17 -2.93 16.51 -1.21
CA ALA A 17 -4.34 16.77 -1.48
C ALA A 17 -4.84 18.10 -0.89
N GLY A 18 -3.96 19.10 -0.80
CA GLY A 18 -4.24 20.40 -0.19
C GLY A 18 -4.44 20.35 1.34
N GLN A 19 -3.95 19.31 2.01
CA GLN A 19 -4.08 19.12 3.45
C GLN A 19 -2.71 18.88 4.11
N ASP A 20 -2.55 19.42 5.31
CA ASP A 20 -1.43 19.05 6.18
C ASP A 20 -1.71 17.70 6.85
N ILE A 21 -0.76 16.79 6.70
CA ILE A 21 -0.79 15.43 7.22
C ILE A 21 0.29 15.30 8.28
N LEU A 22 -0.11 14.94 9.49
CA LEU A 22 0.79 14.72 10.62
C LEU A 22 0.97 13.22 10.85
N ILE A 23 2.20 12.74 10.67
CA ILE A 23 2.59 11.35 10.90
C ILE A 23 3.40 11.26 12.18
N HIS A 24 3.01 10.34 13.05
CA HIS A 24 3.82 9.90 14.17
C HIS A 24 4.62 8.67 13.76
N GLU A 25 5.94 8.76 13.92
CA GLU A 25 6.84 7.63 13.79
C GLU A 25 7.17 7.03 15.17
N SER A 26 7.13 5.70 15.26
CA SER A 26 7.63 4.97 16.42
C SER A 26 8.91 4.26 16.03
N ILE A 27 9.92 4.35 16.89
CA ILE A 27 11.20 3.66 16.68
C ILE A 27 11.13 2.21 17.20
N ASP A 28 10.03 1.84 17.86
CA ASP A 28 9.92 0.58 18.63
C ASP A 28 9.43 -0.62 17.79
N SER A 29 9.04 -0.43 16.53
CA SER A 29 8.58 -1.51 15.63
C SER A 29 8.97 -1.25 14.17
N TYR A 30 9.30 -2.33 13.44
CA TYR A 30 9.49 -2.28 11.99
C TYR A 30 8.16 -1.89 11.33
N GLY A 31 8.19 -0.90 10.41
CA GLY A 31 6.97 -0.35 9.78
C GLY A 31 6.47 0.96 10.40
N ALA A 32 7.10 1.45 11.48
CA ALA A 32 6.70 2.70 12.13
C ALA A 32 7.56 3.92 11.77
N VAL A 33 8.39 3.83 10.72
CA VAL A 33 9.15 4.96 10.14
C VAL A 33 8.70 5.23 8.69
N MET A 34 8.88 6.47 8.23
CA MET A 34 8.58 6.82 6.84
C MET A 34 9.65 6.34 5.87
N TRP A 35 9.20 5.76 4.77
CA TRP A 35 10.06 5.22 3.72
C TRP A 35 9.99 6.05 2.43
N PRO A 36 11.10 6.19 1.68
CA PRO A 36 11.12 7.01 0.46
C PRO A 36 10.08 6.64 -0.59
N ALA A 37 9.76 5.35 -0.76
CA ALA A 37 8.77 4.95 -1.78
C ALA A 37 7.35 5.38 -1.43
N ALA A 38 7.01 5.51 -0.14
CA ALA A 38 5.70 6.01 0.28
C ALA A 38 5.52 7.47 -0.13
N LEU A 39 6.56 8.31 0.04
CA LEU A 39 6.56 9.71 -0.41
C LEU A 39 6.46 9.81 -1.94
N ALA A 40 7.24 9.00 -2.66
CA ALA A 40 7.21 8.96 -4.11
C ALA A 40 5.82 8.54 -4.63
N LEU A 41 5.22 7.51 -4.03
CA LEU A 41 3.89 7.05 -4.40
C LEU A 41 2.80 8.10 -4.09
N CYS A 42 2.86 8.77 -2.93
CA CYS A 42 1.91 9.84 -2.60
C CYS A 42 1.98 10.99 -3.62
N SER A 43 3.18 11.47 -3.94
CA SER A 43 3.39 12.49 -4.97
C SER A 43 2.91 12.01 -6.34
N PHE A 44 3.12 10.73 -6.69
CA PHE A 44 2.65 10.17 -7.94
C PHE A 44 1.12 10.17 -8.01
N LEU A 45 0.43 9.64 -6.99
CA LEU A 45 -1.04 9.56 -6.95
C LEU A 45 -1.69 10.94 -7.01
N GLU A 46 -1.15 11.93 -6.30
CA GLU A 46 -1.68 13.30 -6.33
C GLU A 46 -1.57 13.95 -7.72
N ASN A 47 -0.43 13.78 -8.38
CA ASN A 47 -0.10 14.47 -9.64
C ASN A 47 -0.55 13.71 -10.90
N ASN A 48 -0.91 12.43 -10.79
CA ASN A 48 -1.23 11.58 -11.94
C ASN A 48 -2.65 10.99 -11.88
N ARG A 49 -3.62 11.77 -11.38
CA ARG A 49 -5.04 11.35 -11.24
C ARG A 49 -5.71 10.89 -12.54
N HIS A 50 -5.19 11.34 -13.69
CA HIS A 50 -5.66 10.90 -15.01
C HIS A 50 -5.20 9.47 -15.37
N THR A 51 -4.10 9.01 -14.76
CA THR A 51 -3.54 7.66 -14.94
C THR A 51 -4.05 6.72 -13.85
N VAL A 52 -4.16 7.20 -12.61
CA VAL A 52 -4.69 6.47 -11.46
C VAL A 52 -5.78 7.29 -10.81
N ASP A 53 -7.03 7.02 -11.18
CA ASP A 53 -8.20 7.69 -10.63
C ASP A 53 -8.75 6.90 -9.43
N LEU A 54 -8.54 7.44 -8.24
CA LEU A 54 -8.94 6.82 -6.98
C LEU A 54 -10.35 7.24 -6.51
N GLU A 55 -11.01 8.20 -7.18
CA GLU A 55 -12.25 8.76 -6.67
C GLU A 55 -13.37 7.70 -6.66
N GLY A 56 -13.88 7.40 -5.45
CA GLY A 56 -14.94 6.41 -5.26
C GLY A 56 -14.53 4.96 -5.52
N LYS A 57 -13.22 4.66 -5.59
CA LYS A 57 -12.67 3.32 -5.83
C LYS A 57 -12.43 2.55 -4.54
N GLU A 58 -12.60 1.23 -4.59
CA GLU A 58 -12.20 0.32 -3.52
C GLU A 58 -10.69 0.04 -3.64
N VAL A 59 -9.92 0.37 -2.60
CA VAL A 59 -8.46 0.33 -2.63
C VAL A 59 -7.93 -0.50 -1.47
N LEU A 60 -7.03 -1.43 -1.76
CA LEU A 60 -6.25 -2.15 -0.75
C LEU A 60 -4.85 -1.56 -0.68
N GLU A 61 -4.32 -1.31 0.51
CA GLU A 61 -2.89 -1.06 0.72
C GLU A 61 -2.25 -2.24 1.46
N LEU A 62 -1.19 -2.79 0.89
CA LEU A 62 -0.36 -3.85 1.48
C LEU A 62 0.86 -3.23 2.17
N GLY A 63 1.07 -3.56 3.45
CA GLY A 63 2.22 -3.07 4.22
C GLY A 63 2.16 -1.56 4.43
N ALA A 64 1.03 -1.07 4.96
CA ALA A 64 0.74 0.35 5.05
C ALA A 64 1.66 1.14 6.00
N GLY A 65 2.34 0.47 6.94
CA GLY A 65 3.27 1.08 7.88
C GLY A 65 2.65 2.21 8.67
N THR A 66 3.17 3.44 8.49
CA THR A 66 2.65 4.65 9.12
C THR A 66 1.31 5.13 8.56
N GLY A 67 0.91 4.65 7.37
CA GLY A 67 -0.36 4.94 6.71
C GLY A 67 -0.37 6.17 5.82
N LEU A 68 0.78 6.74 5.43
CA LEU A 68 0.79 7.95 4.61
C LEU A 68 0.07 7.75 3.27
N VAL A 69 0.35 6.65 2.56
CA VAL A 69 -0.30 6.34 1.28
C VAL A 69 -1.80 6.13 1.48
N THR A 70 -2.22 5.41 2.53
CA THR A 70 -3.63 5.28 2.93
C THR A 70 -4.30 6.64 3.08
N ILE A 71 -3.67 7.56 3.83
CA ILE A 71 -4.21 8.89 4.08
C ILE A 71 -4.38 9.66 2.77
N VAL A 72 -3.34 9.68 1.92
CA VAL A 72 -3.37 10.39 0.64
C VAL A 72 -4.43 9.80 -0.28
N ALA A 73 -4.47 8.47 -0.45
CA ALA A 73 -5.50 7.80 -1.25
C ALA A 73 -6.92 8.11 -0.74
N SER A 74 -7.12 8.15 0.58
CA SER A 74 -8.41 8.49 1.19
C SER A 74 -8.82 9.94 0.96
N LEU A 75 -7.87 10.88 1.02
CA LEU A 75 -8.08 12.30 0.71
C LEU A 75 -8.35 12.52 -0.78
N LEU A 76 -7.82 11.66 -1.65
CA LEU A 76 -8.12 11.62 -3.08
C LEU A 76 -9.48 10.95 -3.39
N GLY A 77 -10.21 10.47 -2.37
CA GLY A 77 -11.60 10.02 -2.51
C GLY A 77 -11.80 8.50 -2.54
N ALA A 78 -10.76 7.70 -2.33
CA ALA A 78 -10.88 6.24 -2.27
C ALA A 78 -11.57 5.74 -0.99
N ALA A 79 -12.21 4.57 -1.11
CA ALA A 79 -12.56 3.71 0.00
C ALA A 79 -11.40 2.75 0.28
N VAL A 80 -10.53 3.12 1.23
CA VAL A 80 -9.27 2.41 1.48
C VAL A 80 -9.40 1.38 2.61
N THR A 81 -8.92 0.16 2.36
CA THR A 81 -8.58 -0.84 3.37
C THR A 81 -7.06 -0.92 3.49
N ALA A 82 -6.52 -0.44 4.60
CA ALA A 82 -5.10 -0.45 4.91
C ALA A 82 -4.75 -1.71 5.70
N THR A 83 -3.69 -2.40 5.30
CA THR A 83 -3.29 -3.66 5.94
C THR A 83 -1.84 -3.70 6.34
N ASP A 84 -1.57 -4.32 7.49
CA ASP A 84 -0.23 -4.57 8.01
C ASP A 84 -0.27 -5.67 9.09
N LEU A 85 0.88 -5.92 9.73
CA LEU A 85 1.03 -6.84 10.85
C LEU A 85 0.36 -6.30 12.14
N PRO A 86 -0.04 -7.18 13.08
CA PRO A 86 -0.77 -6.77 14.28
C PRO A 86 -0.11 -5.69 15.13
N ASP A 87 1.22 -5.65 15.18
CA ASP A 87 1.99 -4.70 15.97
C ASP A 87 2.04 -3.29 15.35
N VAL A 88 1.87 -3.17 14.02
CA VAL A 88 1.84 -1.89 13.29
C VAL A 88 0.46 -1.22 13.37
N LEU A 89 -0.60 -2.03 13.43
CA LEU A 89 -2.01 -1.62 13.33
C LEU A 89 -2.43 -0.49 14.29
N SER A 90 -1.86 -0.44 15.50
CA SER A 90 -2.18 0.61 16.47
C SER A 90 -1.69 1.98 16.00
N ASN A 91 -0.43 2.07 15.56
CA ASN A 91 0.16 3.32 15.07
C ASN A 91 -0.48 3.74 13.73
N LEU A 92 -0.65 2.77 12.82
CA LEU A 92 -1.36 2.97 11.56
C LEU A 92 -2.74 3.60 11.79
N ARG A 93 -3.54 3.00 12.68
CA ARG A 93 -4.89 3.51 13.00
C ARG A 93 -4.84 4.92 13.58
N ALA A 94 -3.91 5.20 14.48
CA ALA A 94 -3.77 6.53 15.09
C ALA A 94 -3.43 7.61 14.05
N ASN A 95 -2.48 7.33 13.15
CA ASN A 95 -2.09 8.24 12.07
C ASN A 95 -3.22 8.43 11.06
N VAL A 96 -3.82 7.34 10.56
CA VAL A 96 -4.89 7.43 9.56
C VAL A 96 -6.09 8.18 10.11
N MET A 97 -6.57 7.85 11.31
CA MET A 97 -7.77 8.49 11.87
C MET A 97 -7.56 9.97 12.21
N ARG A 98 -6.34 10.36 12.61
CA ARG A 98 -6.00 11.77 12.86
C ARG A 98 -6.15 12.63 11.60
N ASN A 99 -5.80 12.07 10.44
CA ASN A 99 -5.70 12.82 9.20
C ASN A 99 -6.92 12.68 8.28
N THR A 100 -7.80 11.69 8.51
CA THR A 100 -8.93 11.40 7.60
C THR A 100 -10.31 11.63 8.22
N ARG A 101 -10.43 11.64 9.56
CA ARG A 101 -11.72 11.78 10.24
C ARG A 101 -12.38 13.13 9.91
N GLY A 102 -13.54 13.08 9.28
CA GLY A 102 -14.29 14.26 8.86
C GLY A 102 -13.68 15.01 7.66
N ARG A 103 -12.64 14.44 7.03
CA ARG A 103 -11.93 15.02 5.88
C ARG A 103 -12.03 14.18 4.60
N CYS A 104 -12.41 12.91 4.72
CA CYS A 104 -12.52 11.98 3.59
C CYS A 104 -13.99 11.60 3.32
N ARG A 105 -14.28 11.26 2.06
CA ARG A 105 -15.60 10.76 1.63
C ARG A 105 -15.95 9.42 2.26
N HIS A 106 -14.95 8.55 2.39
CA HIS A 106 -15.06 7.22 2.98
C HIS A 106 -14.15 7.15 4.22
N THR A 107 -14.64 6.50 5.29
CA THR A 107 -13.79 6.24 6.46
C THR A 107 -12.88 5.05 6.15
N PRO A 108 -11.55 5.20 6.22
CA PRO A 108 -10.64 4.09 5.93
C PRO A 108 -10.77 2.96 6.95
N ARG A 109 -10.52 1.73 6.49
CA ARG A 109 -10.50 0.53 7.33
C ARG A 109 -9.07 0.10 7.57
N MET A 110 -8.80 -0.48 8.74
CA MET A 110 -7.50 -1.00 9.11
C MET A 110 -7.67 -2.46 9.53
N GLU A 111 -7.05 -3.36 8.78
CA GLU A 111 -7.19 -4.82 8.94
C GLU A 111 -5.81 -5.49 9.07
N VAL A 112 -5.77 -6.62 9.78
CA VAL A 112 -4.55 -7.42 9.90
C VAL A 112 -4.41 -8.26 8.64
N LEU A 113 -3.23 -8.20 8.00
CA LEU A 113 -2.90 -9.07 6.89
C LEU A 113 -1.43 -9.48 6.95
N SER A 114 -1.18 -10.76 7.20
CA SER A 114 0.12 -11.36 6.95
C SER A 114 0.16 -11.88 5.52
N TRP A 115 1.21 -11.55 4.80
CA TRP A 115 1.41 -12.05 3.44
C TRP A 115 1.52 -13.57 3.45
N GLY A 116 0.96 -14.23 2.43
CA GLY A 116 1.00 -15.68 2.37
C GLY A 116 0.22 -16.29 1.21
N TYR A 117 0.27 -17.62 1.14
CA TYR A 117 -0.31 -18.40 0.04
C TYR A 117 -1.77 -18.82 0.28
N ASP A 118 -2.23 -18.92 1.54
CA ASP A 118 -3.56 -19.40 1.92
C ASP A 118 -4.56 -18.25 2.17
N LEU A 119 -4.55 -17.26 1.27
CA LEU A 119 -5.41 -16.09 1.39
C LEU A 119 -6.86 -16.37 0.99
N GLU A 120 -7.15 -17.37 0.16
CA GLU A 120 -8.55 -17.68 -0.19
C GLU A 120 -9.38 -18.13 1.03
N ARG A 121 -8.75 -18.73 2.06
CA ARG A 121 -9.44 -19.11 3.29
C ARG A 121 -9.80 -17.92 4.18
N THR A 122 -8.99 -16.87 4.18
CA THR A 122 -9.12 -15.73 5.10
C THR A 122 -9.70 -14.49 4.42
N HIS A 123 -9.35 -14.28 3.15
CA HIS A 123 -9.69 -13.16 2.29
C HIS A 123 -10.15 -13.67 0.92
N PRO A 124 -11.25 -14.44 0.84
CA PRO A 124 -11.70 -15.04 -0.42
C PRO A 124 -11.89 -14.00 -1.52
N SER A 125 -11.32 -14.26 -2.70
CA SER A 125 -11.37 -13.37 -3.87
C SER A 125 -12.79 -13.11 -4.41
N SER A 126 -13.76 -13.95 -3.98
CA SER A 126 -15.18 -13.75 -4.23
C SER A 126 -15.79 -12.59 -3.43
N VAL A 127 -15.20 -12.22 -2.29
CA VAL A 127 -15.68 -11.19 -1.37
C VAL A 127 -14.76 -9.97 -1.38
N TYR A 128 -13.45 -10.20 -1.30
CA TYR A 128 -12.44 -9.14 -1.23
C TYR A 128 -11.99 -8.75 -2.63
N ARG A 129 -12.60 -7.70 -3.17
CA ARG A 129 -12.31 -7.16 -4.50
C ARG A 129 -11.97 -5.69 -4.41
N TYR A 130 -10.92 -5.30 -5.11
CA TYR A 130 -10.40 -3.95 -5.12
C TYR A 130 -10.19 -3.50 -6.56
N ASP A 131 -10.49 -2.24 -6.83
CA ASP A 131 -10.12 -1.58 -8.09
C ASP A 131 -8.60 -1.37 -8.15
N TYR A 132 -8.00 -1.00 -7.00
CA TYR A 132 -6.56 -0.80 -6.88
C TYR A 132 -5.94 -1.55 -5.71
N VAL A 133 -4.73 -2.06 -5.92
CA VAL A 133 -3.83 -2.53 -4.86
C VAL A 133 -2.61 -1.60 -4.85
N LEU A 134 -2.32 -1.00 -3.70
CA LEU A 134 -1.17 -0.11 -3.49
C LEU A 134 -0.14 -0.80 -2.60
N ALA A 135 1.14 -0.60 -2.89
CA ALA A 135 2.23 -1.05 -2.04
C ALA A 135 3.45 -0.12 -2.19
N ALA A 136 4.09 0.23 -1.07
CA ALA A 136 5.25 1.12 -1.07
C ALA A 136 6.36 0.61 -0.12
N ASP A 137 7.57 0.40 -0.66
CA ASP A 137 8.74 -0.10 0.08
C ASP A 137 8.48 -1.42 0.88
N VAL A 138 7.55 -2.23 0.39
CA VAL A 138 7.27 -3.58 0.90
C VAL A 138 8.35 -4.61 0.52
N VAL A 139 9.27 -4.26 -0.37
CA VAL A 139 10.38 -5.12 -0.80
C VAL A 139 11.68 -4.59 -0.19
N TYR A 140 12.14 -5.30 0.84
CA TYR A 140 13.40 -5.04 1.51
C TYR A 140 14.01 -6.36 2.01
N HIS A 141 15.03 -6.31 2.87
CA HIS A 141 15.67 -7.50 3.41
C HIS A 141 14.76 -8.24 4.43
N HIS A 142 13.92 -9.16 3.95
CA HIS A 142 13.16 -10.13 4.75
C HIS A 142 12.90 -11.42 3.94
N ASP A 143 12.51 -12.49 4.62
CA ASP A 143 12.35 -13.83 4.01
C ASP A 143 11.00 -14.06 3.33
N TYR A 144 10.11 -13.05 3.36
CA TYR A 144 8.69 -13.17 2.94
C TYR A 144 8.39 -12.59 1.54
N LEU A 145 9.40 -12.51 0.67
CA LEU A 145 9.25 -11.92 -0.66
C LEU A 145 8.36 -12.77 -1.57
N ASP A 146 8.42 -14.11 -1.47
CA ASP A 146 7.57 -14.98 -2.29
C ASP A 146 6.11 -14.94 -1.81
N GLU A 147 5.88 -14.87 -0.50
CA GLU A 147 4.57 -14.66 0.12
C GLU A 147 3.95 -13.32 -0.27
N LEU A 148 4.76 -12.26 -0.32
CA LEU A 148 4.33 -10.95 -0.80
C LEU A 148 3.86 -11.02 -2.26
N LEU A 149 4.63 -11.67 -3.13
CA LEU A 149 4.26 -11.81 -4.55
C LEU A 149 2.98 -12.64 -4.71
N ALA A 150 2.82 -13.71 -3.93
CA ALA A 150 1.59 -14.49 -3.90
C ALA A 150 0.39 -13.66 -3.42
N THR A 151 0.59 -12.81 -2.42
CA THR A 151 -0.42 -11.87 -1.90
C THR A 151 -0.82 -10.85 -2.95
N MET A 152 0.16 -10.23 -3.62
CA MET A 152 -0.09 -9.32 -4.74
C MET A 152 -0.89 -10.01 -5.85
N LYS A 153 -0.57 -11.27 -6.16
CA LYS A 153 -1.29 -12.04 -7.18
C LYS A 153 -2.73 -12.34 -6.76
N HIS A 154 -2.96 -12.68 -5.49
CA HIS A 154 -4.28 -12.97 -4.94
C HIS A 154 -5.25 -11.79 -5.07
N PHE A 155 -4.79 -10.57 -4.75
CA PHE A 155 -5.64 -9.38 -4.80
C PHE A 155 -5.67 -8.67 -6.17
N CYS A 156 -4.71 -8.94 -7.06
CA CYS A 156 -4.68 -8.37 -8.41
C CYS A 156 -5.51 -9.23 -9.37
N GLY A 157 -6.84 -9.14 -9.25
CA GLY A 157 -7.79 -9.82 -10.13
C GLY A 157 -7.87 -9.22 -11.55
N PRO A 158 -8.77 -9.73 -12.41
CA PRO A 158 -8.89 -9.30 -13.81
C PRO A 158 -9.20 -7.81 -14.01
N ASP A 159 -9.89 -7.19 -13.07
CA ASP A 159 -10.33 -5.80 -13.12
C ASP A 159 -9.57 -4.91 -12.10
N THR A 160 -8.48 -5.43 -11.54
CA THR A 160 -7.67 -4.75 -10.52
C THR A 160 -6.37 -4.22 -11.14
N THR A 161 -6.00 -3.00 -10.75
CA THR A 161 -4.68 -2.42 -11.07
C THR A 161 -3.82 -2.35 -9.82
N LEU A 162 -2.63 -2.94 -9.89
CA LEU A 162 -1.65 -2.87 -8.81
C LEU A 162 -0.64 -1.76 -9.09
N ILE A 163 -0.45 -0.84 -8.15
CA ILE A 163 0.59 0.20 -8.19
C ILE A 163 1.60 -0.08 -7.07
N TRP A 164 2.84 -0.36 -7.46
CA TRP A 164 3.92 -0.69 -6.53
C TRP A 164 5.09 0.27 -6.69
N ALA A 165 5.44 0.96 -5.61
CA ALA A 165 6.61 1.82 -5.52
C ALA A 165 7.70 1.17 -4.67
N ASN A 166 8.94 1.22 -5.13
CA ASN A 166 10.07 0.67 -4.38
C ASN A 166 11.36 1.43 -4.68
N LYS A 167 12.17 1.67 -3.64
CA LYS A 167 13.57 2.04 -3.83
C LYS A 167 14.44 0.79 -3.89
N VAL A 168 15.14 0.59 -5.00
CA VAL A 168 16.11 -0.51 -5.16
C VAL A 168 17.33 -0.25 -4.28
N ARG A 169 17.57 -1.13 -3.32
CA ARG A 169 18.69 -1.08 -2.36
C ARG A 169 19.61 -2.28 -2.50
N PHE A 170 19.04 -3.45 -2.80
CA PHE A 170 19.77 -4.72 -2.83
C PHE A 170 19.47 -5.55 -4.08
N LYS A 171 20.32 -6.56 -4.32
CA LYS A 171 20.13 -7.50 -5.44
C LYS A 171 18.82 -8.29 -5.31
N THR A 172 18.36 -8.56 -4.08
CA THR A 172 17.07 -9.20 -3.80
C THR A 172 15.90 -8.42 -4.38
N ASP A 173 15.98 -7.08 -4.37
CA ASP A 173 14.93 -6.21 -4.88
C ASP A 173 14.85 -6.31 -6.41
N LEU A 174 15.99 -6.47 -7.07
CA LEU A 174 16.07 -6.74 -8.51
C LEU A 174 15.49 -8.12 -8.85
N THR A 175 15.81 -9.14 -8.05
CA THR A 175 15.22 -10.49 -8.21
C THR A 175 13.70 -10.44 -8.04
N PHE A 176 13.19 -9.74 -7.03
CA PHE A 176 11.75 -9.55 -6.85
C PHE A 176 11.14 -8.83 -8.05
N THR A 177 11.78 -7.77 -8.54
CA THR A 177 11.32 -7.03 -9.72
C THR A 177 11.22 -7.94 -10.97
N ASP A 178 12.21 -8.80 -11.19
CA ASP A 178 12.18 -9.80 -12.27
C ASP A 178 11.00 -10.79 -12.10
N ASN A 179 10.81 -11.32 -10.89
CA ASN A 179 9.68 -12.21 -10.60
C ASN A 179 8.31 -11.51 -10.75
N PHE A 180 8.21 -10.25 -10.32
CA PHE A 180 7.03 -9.42 -10.45
C PHE A 180 6.67 -9.20 -11.93
N THR A 181 7.64 -8.82 -12.76
CA THR A 181 7.41 -8.61 -14.20
C THR A 181 7.07 -9.89 -14.96
N LYS A 182 7.56 -11.06 -14.52
CA LYS A 182 7.13 -12.37 -15.05
C LYS A 182 5.70 -12.72 -14.63
N THR A 183 5.27 -12.30 -13.44
CA THR A 183 3.96 -12.63 -12.88
C THR A 183 2.84 -11.77 -13.44
N PHE A 184 3.10 -10.47 -13.69
CA PHE A 184 2.09 -9.50 -14.11
C PHE A 184 2.35 -8.90 -15.49
N ASN A 185 1.30 -8.42 -16.16
CA ASN A 185 1.44 -7.47 -17.25
C ASN A 185 1.87 -6.13 -16.64
N THR A 186 3.14 -5.78 -16.81
CA THR A 186 3.78 -4.69 -16.05
C THR A 186 4.16 -3.52 -16.96
N SER A 187 3.99 -2.30 -16.46
CA SER A 187 4.49 -1.06 -17.05
C SER A 187 5.26 -0.26 -15.99
N LEU A 188 6.43 0.26 -16.36
CA LEU A 188 7.20 1.17 -15.51
C LEU A 188 6.67 2.59 -15.71
N LEU A 189 6.10 3.18 -14.66
CA LEU A 189 5.49 4.51 -14.69
C LEU A 189 6.51 5.60 -14.36
N VAL A 190 7.39 5.33 -13.40
CA VAL A 190 8.43 6.26 -12.94
C VAL A 190 9.73 5.50 -12.72
N GLU A 191 10.82 6.08 -13.19
CA GLU A 191 12.18 5.68 -12.87
C GLU A 191 12.99 6.93 -12.55
N ASP A 192 13.36 7.10 -11.28
CA ASP A 192 14.20 8.20 -10.79
C ASP A 192 15.33 7.63 -9.94
N GLY A 193 16.48 7.44 -10.58
CA GLY A 193 17.62 6.75 -9.98
C GLY A 193 17.26 5.35 -9.50
N GLU A 194 17.28 5.16 -8.17
CA GLU A 194 16.94 3.89 -7.52
C GLU A 194 15.43 3.73 -7.25
N MET A 195 14.64 4.80 -7.39
CA MET A 195 13.20 4.78 -7.16
C MET A 195 12.46 4.32 -8.41
N LYS A 196 11.56 3.35 -8.26
CA LYS A 196 10.71 2.84 -9.33
C LYS A 196 9.24 2.81 -8.90
N ILE A 197 8.34 3.16 -9.81
CA ILE A 197 6.89 2.95 -9.64
C ILE A 197 6.40 2.10 -10.82
N PHE A 198 5.81 0.96 -10.51
CA PHE A 198 5.25 0.02 -11.46
C PHE A 198 3.72 0.07 -11.42
N MET A 199 3.11 -0.06 -12.59
CA MET A 199 1.71 -0.46 -12.76
C MET A 199 1.67 -1.90 -13.23
N ALA A 200 0.77 -2.70 -12.68
CA ALA A 200 0.59 -4.09 -13.02
C ALA A 200 -0.89 -4.48 -13.11
N THR A 201 -1.19 -5.41 -14.01
CA THR A 201 -2.49 -6.08 -14.12
C THR A 201 -2.28 -7.58 -14.24
N SER A 202 -3.33 -8.36 -13.93
CA SER A 202 -3.27 -9.81 -14.06
C SER A 202 -2.95 -10.25 -15.49
N ARG A 203 -2.14 -11.30 -15.62
CA ARG A 203 -1.90 -11.99 -16.91
C ARG A 203 -3.03 -12.94 -17.29
N GLU A 204 -3.87 -13.32 -16.35
CA GLU A 204 -4.95 -14.26 -16.57
C GLU A 204 -6.08 -13.55 -17.33
N THR A 205 -6.36 -14.01 -18.55
CA THR A 205 -7.50 -13.51 -19.33
C THR A 205 -8.79 -13.90 -18.63
N ARG A 206 -9.79 -12.99 -18.63
CA ARG A 206 -11.16 -13.31 -18.19
C ARG A 206 -11.58 -14.63 -18.83
N GLN A 207 -11.62 -15.71 -18.06
CA GLN A 207 -12.48 -16.84 -18.41
C GLN A 207 -13.89 -16.27 -18.32
N ARG A 208 -14.50 -16.01 -19.49
CA ARG A 208 -15.95 -15.77 -19.55
C ARG A 208 -16.56 -16.97 -18.85
N ARG A 209 -17.19 -16.76 -17.69
CA ARG A 209 -18.13 -17.73 -17.16
C ARG A 209 -19.21 -17.87 -18.23
N ASN A 210 -19.08 -18.89 -19.07
CA ASN A 210 -20.22 -19.44 -19.77
C ASN A 210 -21.06 -20.15 -18.70
N ASP A 211 -21.76 -19.37 -17.89
CA ASP A 211 -22.90 -19.89 -17.14
C ASP A 211 -23.97 -20.10 -18.21
N SER A 212 -23.92 -21.29 -18.80
CA SER A 212 -24.89 -21.80 -19.74
C SER A 212 -26.02 -22.44 -18.93
N LEU A 213 -27.22 -21.91 -19.15
CA LEU A 213 -28.57 -22.36 -18.77
C LEU A 213 -29.05 -22.00 -17.35
#